data_AF-A0A1E5BAP9-F1
#
_entry.id   AF-A0A1E5BAP9-F1
#
_cell.length_a   1.000
_cell.length_b   1.000
_cell.length_c   1.000
_cell.angle_alpha   90.00
_cell.angle_beta   90.00
_cell.angle_gamma   90.00
#
_symmetry.space_group_name_H-M   'P 1'
#
loop_
_entity.id
_entity.type
_entity.pdbx_description
1 polymer ?
#
loop_
_entity_poly.entity_id
_entity_poly.type
_entity_poly.pdbx_seq_one_letter_code
_entity_poly.pdbx_strand_id
1 'polypeptide(L)' 'MREEEVFLEPLSHDVELSYEVEVGRGRIQDNALKAMVTSKLFKARVEKAKKGKGSYKRTNKHKGKEPYSKAA' A
#
# COMPACT_ATOMS: atom_id res chain seq x y z
N MET A 1 2.03 -54.21 20.58
CA MET A 1 1.69 -54.25 19.14
C MET A 1 0.42 -53.47 18.88
N ARG A 2 0.54 -52.15 18.85
CA ARG A 2 -0.30 -51.21 18.11
C ARG A 2 0.42 -49.88 18.26
N GLU A 3 1.49 -49.79 17.48
CA GLU A 3 2.19 -48.53 17.24
C GLU A 3 1.20 -47.67 16.48
N GLU A 4 0.66 -46.65 17.14
CA GLU A 4 -0.03 -45.58 16.44
C GLU A 4 1.06 -44.70 15.85
N GLU A 5 1.46 -45.01 14.61
CA GLU A 5 2.21 -44.09 13.78
C GLU A 5 1.31 -42.87 13.52
N VAL A 6 1.51 -41.82 14.31
CA VAL A 6 0.98 -40.49 14.03
C VAL A 6 1.79 -39.92 12.87
N PHE A 7 1.33 -40.23 11.66
CA PHE A 7 1.84 -39.64 10.43
C PHE A 7 1.43 -38.16 10.41
N LEU A 8 2.31 -37.29 10.93
CA LEU A 8 2.19 -35.85 10.79
C LEU A 8 2.41 -35.51 9.32
N GLU A 9 1.32 -35.27 8.60
CA GLU A 9 1.37 -34.70 7.25
C GLU A 9 2.07 -33.32 7.30
N PRO A 10 3.10 -33.09 6.46
CA PRO A 10 3.75 -31.79 6.42
C PRO A 10 2.79 -30.77 5.79
N LEU A 11 2.45 -29.72 6.55
CA LEU A 11 1.76 -28.53 6.06
C LEU A 11 2.57 -27.90 4.92
N SER A 12 2.25 -28.25 3.67
CA SER A 12 2.70 -27.54 2.47
C SER A 12 2.12 -26.13 2.50
N HIS A 13 2.87 -25.21 3.11
CA HIS A 13 2.60 -23.78 3.09
C HIS A 13 3.06 -23.16 1.78
N ASP A 14 2.49 -23.62 0.67
CA ASP A 14 2.43 -22.80 -0.53
C ASP A 14 1.19 -21.93 -0.40
N VAL A 15 1.28 -20.90 0.45
CA VAL A 15 0.21 -19.92 0.62
C VAL A 15 0.17 -19.08 -0.67
N GLU A 16 -0.64 -19.53 -1.64
CA GLU A 16 -0.95 -18.75 -2.84
C GLU A 16 -1.71 -17.47 -2.43
N LEU A 17 -0.94 -16.42 -2.17
CA LEU A 17 -1.48 -15.07 -1.99
C LEU A 17 -1.91 -14.52 -3.35
N SER A 18 -3.11 -14.89 -3.77
CA SER A 18 -3.79 -14.25 -4.88
C SER A 18 -4.34 -12.89 -4.44
N TYR A 19 -3.70 -11.82 -4.90
CA TYR A 19 -4.19 -10.46 -4.71
C TYR A 19 -4.86 -10.00 -6.01
N GLU A 20 -6.18 -9.91 -5.98
CA GLU A 20 -6.95 -9.33 -7.09
C GLU A 20 -6.94 -7.80 -6.99
N VAL A 21 -6.66 -7.14 -8.11
CA VAL A 21 -6.53 -5.69 -8.16
C VAL A 21 -7.37 -5.11 -9.29
N GLU A 22 -8.26 -4.19 -8.95
CA GLU A 22 -9.08 -3.50 -9.93
C GLU A 22 -8.28 -2.46 -10.73
N VAL A 23 -7.98 -2.77 -11.99
CA VAL A 23 -7.16 -1.94 -12.89
C VAL A 23 -7.99 -0.83 -13.58
N GLY A 24 -9.33 -0.96 -13.61
CA GLY A 24 -10.25 0.02 -14.19
C GLY A 24 -10.14 0.16 -15.72
N ARG A 25 -9.60 -0.85 -16.42
CA ARG A 25 -9.42 -0.88 -17.88
C ARG A 25 -10.39 -1.83 -18.59
N GLY A 26 -11.35 -2.41 -17.87
CA GLY A 26 -12.25 -3.43 -18.42
C GLY A 26 -11.52 -4.73 -18.76
N ARG A 27 -12.04 -5.48 -19.74
CA ARG A 27 -11.41 -6.73 -20.21
C ARG A 27 -10.18 -6.39 -21.08
N ILE A 28 -9.00 -6.84 -20.64
CA ILE A 28 -7.75 -6.65 -21.37
C ILE A 28 -7.60 -7.80 -22.37
N GLN A 29 -7.49 -7.48 -23.67
CA GLN A 29 -7.39 -8.48 -24.74
C GLN A 29 -5.94 -8.73 -25.17
N ASP A 30 -5.10 -7.69 -25.18
CA ASP A 30 -3.73 -7.78 -25.69
C ASP A 30 -2.70 -8.05 -24.58
N ASN A 31 -2.25 -7.00 -23.87
CA ASN A 31 -1.15 -7.08 -22.92
C ASN A 31 -1.55 -6.59 -21.52
N ALA A 32 -1.47 -7.51 -20.55
CA ALA A 32 -1.80 -7.26 -19.15
C ALA A 32 -0.87 -6.23 -18.48
N LEU A 33 0.45 -6.35 -18.66
CA LEU A 33 1.43 -5.46 -18.04
C LEU A 33 1.28 -4.02 -18.54
N LYS A 34 1.05 -3.84 -19.84
CA LYS A 34 0.83 -2.51 -20.44
C LYS A 34 -0.43 -1.86 -19.87
N ALA A 35 -1.51 -2.62 -19.72
CA ALA A 35 -2.74 -2.15 -19.11
C ALA A 35 -2.55 -1.81 -17.62
N MET A 36 -1.77 -2.63 -16.89
CA MET A 36 -1.41 -2.37 -15.51
C MET A 36 -0.61 -1.08 -15.37
N VAL A 37 0.53 -0.93 -16.05
CA VAL A 37 1.43 0.24 -15.94
C VAL A 37 0.70 1.55 -16.24
N THR A 38 -0.25 1.53 -17.16
CA THR A 38 -1.03 2.72 -17.53
C THR A 38 -2.27 2.96 -16.64
N SER A 39 -2.55 2.07 -15.69
CA SER A 39 -3.68 2.19 -14.76
C SER A 39 -3.44 3.20 -13.63
N LYS A 40 -4.48 3.44 -12.83
CA LYS A 40 -4.40 4.33 -11.65
C LYS A 40 -3.41 3.85 -10.59
N LEU A 41 -3.06 2.56 -10.58
CA LEU A 41 -2.17 1.98 -9.59
C LEU A 41 -0.76 2.55 -9.69
N PHE A 42 -0.24 2.67 -10.92
CA PHE A 42 1.14 3.11 -11.19
C PHE A 42 1.22 4.60 -11.57
N LYS A 43 0.31 5.44 -11.07
CA LYS A 43 0.39 6.88 -11.31
C LYS A 43 1.57 7.52 -10.57
N ALA A 44 2.23 8.47 -11.22
CA ALA A 44 3.23 9.31 -10.57
C ALA A 44 2.60 10.07 -9.39
N ARG A 45 3.18 9.90 -8.20
CA ARG A 45 2.75 10.63 -7.00
C ARG A 45 3.69 11.80 -6.77
N VAL A 46 3.12 12.99 -6.59
CA VAL A 46 3.87 14.20 -6.28
C VAL A 46 3.67 14.56 -4.82
N GLU A 47 4.77 14.66 -4.07
CA GLU A 47 4.71 15.11 -2.69
C GLU A 47 4.60 16.63 -2.61
N LYS A 48 3.83 17.11 -1.63
CA LYS A 48 3.71 18.55 -1.39
C LYS A 48 4.98 19.08 -0.72
N ALA A 49 5.68 19.97 -1.40
CA ALA A 49 6.88 20.63 -0.88
C ALA A 49 6.60 21.35 0.46
N LYS A 50 7.60 21.35 1.35
CA LYS A 50 7.50 22.02 2.67
C LYS A 50 7.66 23.55 2.58
N LYS A 51 8.39 24.05 1.58
CA LYS A 51 8.65 25.48 1.33
C LYS A 51 8.64 25.77 -0.17
N GLY A 52 8.34 27.01 -0.57
CA GLY A 52 8.36 27.45 -1.96
C GLY A 52 7.00 27.43 -2.65
N LYS A 53 6.98 27.20 -3.98
CA LYS A 53 5.74 27.19 -4.77
C LYS A 53 4.85 26.01 -4.36
N GLY A 54 3.58 26.30 -4.11
CA GLY A 54 2.60 25.29 -3.74
C GLY A 54 2.77 24.73 -2.33
N SER A 55 3.67 25.26 -1.48
CA SER A 55 3.85 24.77 -0.11
C SER A 55 2.86 25.35 0.90
N TYR A 56 2.16 26.45 0.56
CA TYR A 56 1.21 27.11 1.45
C TYR A 56 0.07 26.15 1.87
N LYS A 57 -0.24 26.12 3.17
CA LYS A 57 -1.34 25.38 3.77
C LYS A 57 -2.16 26.36 4.60
N ARG A 58 -3.48 26.44 4.35
CA ARG A 58 -4.38 27.33 5.11
C ARG A 58 -4.45 26.96 6.59
N THR A 59 -4.29 25.68 6.90
CA THR A 59 -4.28 25.14 8.26
C THR A 59 -2.98 24.39 8.50
N ASN A 60 -2.35 24.66 9.64
CA ASN A 60 -1.18 23.92 10.10
C ASN A 60 -1.60 22.63 10.80
N LYS A 61 -0.73 21.61 10.79
CA LYS A 61 -0.98 20.30 11.42
C LYS A 61 -1.31 20.41 12.92
N HIS A 62 -0.68 21.36 13.61
CA HIS A 62 -0.91 21.63 15.02
C HIS A 62 -1.43 23.06 15.17
N LYS A 63 -2.75 23.21 15.19
CA LYS A 63 -3.42 24.50 15.42
C LYS A 63 -3.67 24.62 16.93
N GLY A 64 -3.14 25.66 17.58
CA GLY A 64 -3.32 25.91 19.03
C GLY A 64 -2.45 25.07 19.98
N LYS A 65 -1.51 24.27 19.46
CA LYS A 65 -0.44 23.67 20.27
C LYS A 65 0.88 24.33 19.91
N GLU A 66 1.37 25.18 20.81
CA GLU A 66 2.73 25.71 20.77
C GLU A 66 3.71 24.52 20.86
N PRO A 67 4.68 24.37 19.92
CA PRO A 67 5.69 23.32 20.01
C PRO A 67 6.67 23.52 21.18
N TYR A 68 6.63 24.69 21.82
CA TYR A 68 7.40 25.02 23.01
C TYR A 68 6.47 25.64 24.05
N SER A 69 5.82 24.81 24.86
CA SER A 69 5.49 25.24 26.22
C SER A 69 6.82 25.39 26.96
N LYS A 70 7.46 26.56 26.87
CA LYS A 70 8.50 26.95 27.81
C LYS A 70 7.82 27.13 29.17
N ALA A 71 7.81 26.06 29.98
CA ALA A 71 7.64 26.22 31.41
C ALA A 71 8.87 26.99 31.91
N ALA A 72 8.62 28.14 32.52
CA ALA A 72 9.62 29.05 33.08
C ALA A 72 10.34 28.44 34.28
#